data_AF-A0A7X8Y7W2-F1
#
_entry.id   AF-A0A7X8Y7W2-F1
#
_cell.length_a   1.000
_cell.length_b   1.000
_cell.length_c   1.000
_cell.angle_alpha   90.00
_cell.angle_beta   90.00
_cell.angle_gamma   90.00
#
_symmetry.space_group_name_H-M   'P 1'
#
loop_
_entity.id
_entity.type
_entity.pdbx_description
1 polymer ?
#
loop_
_entity_poly.entity_id
_entity_poly.type
_entity_poly.pdbx_seq_one_letter_code
_entity_poly.pdbx_strand_id
1 'polypeptide(L)'
;MTSQDNAPKLREVVVASDPTNHGAMVGHVDTSQFAIGGPDGVGHVSPGPNPYDLLSASLAACTAMTVRFQARRHKLPLEHVEVGVSFYHGAHGERDSFQRTLVLDGELDAQQRAFLLEAANLCPVGEILGISADIHTRADVTTSGHNASTQASYEDVLGELQIPYVDAD
;
A
#
# COMPACT_ATOMS: atom_id res chain seq x y z
N MET A 1 14.63 24.51 -25.75
CA MET A 1 14.56 23.14 -25.19
C MET A 1 14.21 23.29 -23.73
N THR A 2 12.95 23.05 -23.40
CA THR A 2 12.36 23.22 -22.07
C THR A 2 13.00 22.25 -21.07
N SER A 3 13.57 22.78 -19.99
CA SER A 3 13.90 21.98 -18.81
C SER A 3 12.64 21.24 -18.35
N GLN A 4 12.68 19.91 -18.34
CA GLN A 4 11.73 19.11 -17.57
C GLN A 4 12.01 19.38 -16.10
N ASP A 5 11.02 19.95 -15.42
CA ASP A 5 10.99 20.20 -14.00
C ASP A 5 11.00 18.83 -13.28
N ASN A 6 12.17 18.44 -12.76
CA ASN A 6 12.40 17.14 -12.12
C ASN A 6 12.13 17.21 -10.61
N ALA A 7 11.01 17.81 -10.22
CA ALA A 7 10.55 17.82 -8.85
C ALA A 7 9.85 16.48 -8.54
N PRO A 8 10.11 15.84 -7.39
CA PRO A 8 9.46 14.59 -7.03
C PRO A 8 7.94 14.80 -6.96
N LYS A 9 7.19 13.98 -7.71
CA LYS A 9 5.73 14.04 -7.73
C LYS A 9 5.19 13.41 -6.45
N LEU A 10 4.85 14.25 -5.47
CA LEU A 10 4.35 13.77 -4.18
C LEU A 10 2.86 13.42 -4.27
N ARG A 11 2.53 12.15 -4.01
CA ARG A 11 1.15 11.73 -3.75
C ARG A 11 0.91 11.76 -2.25
N GLU A 12 0.00 12.63 -1.80
CA GLU A 12 -0.34 12.79 -0.40
C GLU A 12 -1.65 12.07 -0.08
N VAL A 13 -1.68 11.36 1.05
CA VAL A 13 -2.89 10.80 1.65
C VAL A 13 -3.25 11.67 2.84
N VAL A 14 -4.42 12.29 2.83
CA VAL A 14 -4.87 13.17 3.91
C VAL A 14 -5.92 12.45 4.74
N VAL A 15 -5.73 12.42 6.05
CA VAL A 15 -6.73 11.89 6.99
C VAL A 15 -7.26 13.05 7.83
N ALA A 16 -8.56 13.26 7.79
CA ALA A 16 -9.21 14.37 8.48
C ALA A 16 -10.46 13.88 9.24
N SER A 17 -10.78 14.56 10.33
CA SER A 17 -12.04 14.36 11.05
C SER A 17 -13.20 14.98 10.27
N ASP A 18 -14.29 14.24 10.10
CA ASP A 18 -15.55 14.74 9.59
C ASP A 18 -16.27 15.54 10.70
N PRO A 19 -16.43 16.86 10.55
CA PRO A 19 -17.08 17.69 11.56
C PRO A 19 -18.59 17.41 11.69
N THR A 20 -19.18 16.70 10.73
CA THR A 20 -20.61 16.40 10.68
C THR A 20 -20.96 15.00 11.19
N ASN A 21 -19.97 14.11 11.31
CA ASN A 21 -20.18 12.71 11.69
C ASN A 21 -19.36 12.33 12.92
N HIS A 22 -19.68 12.92 14.08
CA HIS A 22 -19.05 12.61 15.37
C HIS A 22 -17.50 12.68 15.39
N GLY A 23 -16.88 13.41 14.46
CA GLY A 23 -15.42 13.43 14.33
C GLY A 23 -14.81 12.15 13.74
N ALA A 24 -15.62 11.33 13.05
CA ALA A 24 -15.15 10.14 12.34
C ALA A 24 -14.03 10.50 11.36
N MET A 25 -13.05 9.61 11.23
CA MET A 25 -11.88 9.88 10.39
C MET A 25 -12.16 9.43 8.95
N VAL A 26 -11.85 10.29 7.98
CA VAL A 26 -11.98 10.01 6.55
C VAL A 26 -10.62 10.20 5.89
N GLY A 27 -10.21 9.19 5.12
CA GLY A 27 -9.04 9.25 4.26
C GLY A 27 -9.40 9.79 2.88
N HIS A 28 -8.60 10.72 2.38
CA HIS A 28 -8.73 11.36 1.08
C HIS A 28 -7.49 11.08 0.24
N VAL A 29 -7.68 10.58 -0.98
CA VAL A 29 -6.62 10.41 -1.98
C VAL A 29 -7.15 10.86 -3.31
N ASP A 30 -6.63 11.97 -3.82
CA ASP A 30 -7.17 12.67 -4.99
C ASP A 30 -8.67 12.93 -4.81
N THR A 31 -9.51 12.34 -5.65
CA THR A 31 -10.98 12.42 -5.58
C THR A 31 -11.63 11.28 -4.82
N SER A 32 -10.84 10.29 -4.37
CA SER A 32 -11.32 9.13 -3.63
C SER A 32 -11.42 9.42 -2.14
N GLN A 33 -12.42 8.83 -1.50
CA GLN A 33 -12.59 8.89 -0.05
C GLN A 33 -12.81 7.48 0.50
N PHE A 34 -12.30 7.20 1.69
CA PHE A 34 -12.55 5.96 2.41
C PHE A 34 -12.67 6.21 3.91
N ALA A 35 -13.54 5.43 4.56
CA ALA A 35 -13.71 5.52 6.01
C ALA A 35 -12.48 4.95 6.73
N ILE A 36 -12.13 5.54 7.87
CA ILE A 36 -11.12 5.03 8.78
C ILE A 36 -11.81 4.75 10.11
N GLY A 37 -11.78 3.49 10.51
CA GLY A 37 -12.43 3.03 11.73
C GLY A 37 -11.50 3.03 12.92
N GLY A 38 -12.11 2.91 14.10
CA GLY A 38 -11.38 2.85 15.35
C GLY A 38 -12.07 3.62 16.47
N PRO A 39 -11.53 3.50 17.70
CA PRO A 39 -12.05 4.23 18.85
C PRO A 39 -11.80 5.74 18.70
N ASP A 40 -12.80 6.56 19.00
CA ASP A 40 -12.73 8.02 18.92
C ASP A 40 -12.26 8.70 20.23
N GLY A 41 -11.93 7.91 21.25
CA GLY A 41 -11.49 8.40 22.56
C GLY A 41 -12.63 8.90 23.49
N VAL A 42 -13.88 8.94 23.01
CA VAL A 42 -15.07 9.30 23.82
C VAL A 42 -16.09 8.16 23.94
N GLY A 43 -15.67 6.94 23.57
CA GLY A 43 -16.42 5.70 23.78
C GLY A 43 -17.25 5.24 22.59
N HIS A 44 -17.10 5.89 21.43
CA HIS A 44 -17.69 5.43 20.18
C HIS A 44 -16.61 4.85 19.25
N VAL A 45 -17.02 3.90 18.39
CA VAL A 45 -16.14 3.23 17.43
C VAL A 45 -16.64 3.57 16.04
N SER A 46 -15.85 4.34 15.31
CA SER A 46 -16.15 4.68 13.92
C SER A 46 -16.06 3.42 13.05
N PRO A 47 -16.98 3.23 12.09
CA PRO A 47 -16.92 2.12 11.16
C PRO A 47 -15.79 2.30 10.14
N GLY A 48 -15.14 1.20 9.74
CA GLY A 48 -14.07 1.20 8.75
C GLY A 48 -12.84 0.41 9.22
N PRO A 49 -11.83 0.23 8.35
CA PRO A 49 -10.56 -0.35 8.71
C PRO A 49 -9.81 0.56 9.68
N ASN A 50 -9.23 -0.02 10.74
CA ASN A 50 -8.33 0.71 11.61
C ASN A 50 -6.96 0.91 10.92
N PRO A 51 -6.04 1.74 11.48
CA PRO A 51 -4.74 1.97 10.86
C PRO A 51 -3.89 0.71 10.58
N TYR A 52 -3.95 -0.31 11.44
CA TYR A 52 -3.24 -1.58 11.21
C TYR A 52 -3.91 -2.42 10.12
N ASP A 53 -5.24 -2.35 9.99
CA ASP A 53 -5.96 -2.98 8.87
C ASP A 53 -5.57 -2.31 7.55
N LEU A 54 -5.46 -0.98 7.52
CA LEU A 54 -5.02 -0.23 6.35
C LEU A 54 -3.58 -0.58 5.96
N LEU A 55 -2.69 -0.74 6.95
CA LEU A 55 -1.30 -1.16 6.72
C LEU A 55 -1.24 -2.58 6.15
N SER A 56 -2.02 -3.50 6.72
CA SER A 56 -2.15 -4.88 6.25
C SER A 56 -2.74 -4.94 4.84
N ALA A 57 -3.76 -4.12 4.56
CA ALA A 57 -4.38 -4.00 3.24
C ALA A 57 -3.41 -3.43 2.20
N SER A 58 -2.58 -2.45 2.57
CA SER A 58 -1.52 -1.91 1.71
C SER A 58 -0.54 -3.00 1.30
N LEU A 59 -0.06 -3.81 2.26
CA LEU A 59 0.84 -4.94 1.99
C LEU A 59 0.17 -6.02 1.13
N ALA A 60 -1.10 -6.36 1.44
CA ALA A 60 -1.88 -7.34 0.68
C ALA A 60 -2.05 -6.91 -0.78
N ALA A 61 -2.49 -5.66 -1.00
CA ALA A 61 -2.71 -5.10 -2.31
C ALA A 61 -1.42 -5.04 -3.14
N CYS A 62 -0.34 -4.52 -2.54
CA CYS A 62 0.96 -4.45 -3.20
C CYS A 62 1.46 -5.85 -3.59
N THR A 63 1.35 -6.84 -2.70
CA THR A 63 1.72 -8.24 -2.98
C THR A 63 0.91 -8.79 -4.15
N ALA A 64 -0.42 -8.64 -4.13
CA ALA A 64 -1.31 -9.13 -5.18
C ALA A 64 -0.99 -8.46 -6.54
N MET A 65 -0.74 -7.16 -6.55
CA MET A 65 -0.36 -6.42 -7.76
C MET A 65 0.96 -6.93 -8.35
N THR A 66 2.00 -7.13 -7.52
CA THR A 66 3.29 -7.67 -7.94
C THR A 66 3.14 -9.08 -8.52
N VAL A 67 2.40 -9.97 -7.87
CA VAL A 67 2.15 -11.34 -8.37
C VAL A 67 1.45 -11.31 -9.73
N ARG A 68 0.42 -10.47 -9.90
CA ARG A 68 -0.28 -10.32 -11.19
C ARG A 68 0.62 -9.75 -12.27
N PHE A 69 1.46 -8.78 -11.92
CA PHE A 69 2.41 -8.18 -12.84
C PHE A 69 3.39 -9.24 -13.37
N GLN A 70 3.98 -10.04 -12.48
CA GLN A 70 4.93 -11.10 -12.84
C GLN A 70 4.26 -12.22 -13.64
N ALA A 71 3.04 -12.64 -13.27
CA ALA A 71 2.29 -13.61 -14.05
C ALA A 71 2.07 -13.13 -15.50
N ARG A 72 1.69 -11.87 -15.70
CA ARG A 72 1.49 -11.29 -17.03
C ARG A 72 2.79 -11.19 -17.83
N ARG A 73 3.86 -10.67 -17.21
CA ARG A 73 5.18 -10.52 -17.84
C ARG A 73 5.72 -11.85 -18.35
N HIS A 74 5.55 -12.92 -17.56
CA HIS A 74 6.02 -14.26 -17.89
C HIS A 74 4.97 -15.13 -18.61
N LYS A 75 3.81 -14.55 -18.96
CA LYS A 75 2.69 -15.24 -19.65
C LYS A 75 2.20 -16.50 -18.93
N LEU A 76 2.18 -16.47 -17.60
CA LEU A 76 1.71 -17.57 -16.77
C LEU A 76 0.16 -17.58 -16.71
N PRO A 77 -0.49 -18.75 -16.72
CA PRO A 77 -1.95 -18.89 -16.72
C PRO A 77 -2.57 -18.67 -15.32
N LEU A 78 -2.24 -17.56 -14.67
CA LEU A 78 -2.85 -17.14 -13.40
C LEU A 78 -4.19 -16.46 -13.68
N GLU A 79 -5.28 -17.03 -13.15
CA GLU A 79 -6.65 -16.52 -13.31
C GLU A 79 -7.07 -15.65 -12.13
N HIS A 80 -6.72 -16.08 -10.91
CA HIS A 80 -7.08 -15.40 -9.68
C HIS A 80 -5.94 -15.43 -8.65
N VAL A 81 -5.83 -14.34 -7.88
CA VAL A 81 -4.96 -14.25 -6.72
C VAL A 81 -5.72 -13.62 -5.56
N GLU A 82 -5.62 -14.25 -4.40
CA GLU A 82 -6.08 -13.71 -3.12
C GLU A 82 -4.89 -13.58 -2.17
N VAL A 83 -4.81 -12.47 -1.44
CA VAL A 83 -3.76 -12.24 -0.44
C VAL A 83 -4.40 -11.83 0.88
N GLY A 84 -4.24 -12.65 1.90
CA GLY A 84 -4.60 -12.32 3.28
C GLY A 84 -3.38 -11.86 4.07
N VAL A 85 -3.54 -10.84 4.92
CA VAL A 85 -2.47 -10.33 5.78
C VAL A 85 -2.96 -10.16 7.21
N SER A 86 -2.20 -10.70 8.15
CA SER A 86 -2.42 -10.54 9.60
C SER A 86 -1.25 -9.81 10.23
N PHE A 87 -1.54 -8.90 11.15
CA PHE A 87 -0.56 -8.16 11.93
C PHE A 87 -0.46 -8.69 13.36
N TYR A 88 0.76 -8.83 13.87
CA TYR A 88 1.05 -9.28 15.23
C TYR A 88 2.01 -8.32 15.91
N HIS A 89 1.67 -7.90 17.12
CA HIS A 89 2.60 -7.16 17.97
C HIS A 89 3.68 -8.11 18.49
N GLY A 90 4.93 -7.66 18.44
CA GLY A 90 6.05 -8.38 19.05
C GLY A 90 5.90 -8.44 20.57
N ALA A 91 6.21 -9.57 21.19
CA ALA A 91 6.24 -9.69 22.64
C ALA A 91 7.63 -9.31 23.18
N HIS A 92 7.70 -8.67 24.35
CA HIS A 92 8.95 -8.53 25.12
C HIS A 92 10.16 -7.98 24.34
N GLY A 93 9.98 -6.92 23.56
CA GLY A 93 11.07 -6.29 22.79
C GLY A 93 11.36 -6.93 21.44
N GLU A 94 10.57 -7.92 21.03
CA GLU A 94 10.52 -8.39 19.65
C GLU A 94 9.89 -7.34 18.73
N ARG A 95 10.21 -7.43 17.44
CA ARG A 95 9.60 -6.57 16.43
C ARG A 95 8.19 -7.05 16.10
N ASP A 96 7.34 -6.09 15.78
CA ASP A 96 6.05 -6.38 15.16
C ASP A 96 6.25 -7.14 13.83
N SER A 97 5.25 -7.95 13.47
CA SER A 97 5.34 -8.80 12.30
C SER A 97 4.04 -8.87 11.51
N PHE A 98 4.19 -9.13 10.21
CA PHE A 98 3.08 -9.40 9.30
C PHE A 98 3.20 -10.83 8.78
N GLN A 99 2.08 -11.56 8.78
CA GLN A 99 1.97 -12.86 8.16
C GLN A 99 1.08 -12.75 6.92
N ARG A 100 1.55 -13.33 5.81
CA ARG A 100 0.83 -13.33 4.54
C ARG A 100 0.36 -14.73 4.18
N THR A 101 -0.82 -14.82 3.56
CA THR A 101 -1.35 -16.02 2.92
C THR A 101 -1.66 -15.71 1.48
N LEU A 102 -1.37 -16.62 0.56
CA LEU A 102 -1.58 -16.45 -0.87
C LEU A 102 -2.36 -17.63 -1.42
N VAL A 103 -3.45 -17.34 -2.13
CA VAL A 103 -4.18 -18.32 -2.96
C VAL A 103 -3.92 -17.96 -4.42
N LEU A 104 -3.53 -18.95 -5.22
CA LEU A 104 -3.23 -18.78 -6.65
C LEU A 104 -4.03 -19.82 -7.43
N ASP A 105 -4.96 -19.36 -8.26
CA ASP A 105 -5.81 -20.21 -9.09
C ASP A 105 -5.51 -20.03 -10.58
N GLY A 106 -5.62 -21.13 -11.33
CA GLY A 106 -5.28 -21.25 -12.74
C GLY A 106 -4.51 -22.55 -13.03
N GLU A 107 -4.26 -22.84 -14.31
CA GLU A 107 -3.54 -24.03 -14.78
C GLU A 107 -2.01 -23.91 -14.57
N LEU A 108 -1.60 -23.61 -13.34
CA LEU A 108 -0.21 -23.41 -12.96
C LEU A 108 0.47 -24.73 -12.60
N ASP A 109 1.62 -25.00 -13.21
CA ASP A 109 2.49 -26.08 -12.75
C ASP A 109 3.20 -25.73 -11.43
N ALA A 110 3.89 -26.72 -10.85
CA ALA A 110 4.57 -26.54 -9.56
C ALA A 110 5.69 -25.49 -9.60
N GLN A 111 6.41 -25.38 -10.73
CA GLN A 111 7.50 -24.43 -10.90
C GLN A 111 6.96 -23.01 -11.05
N GLN A 112 5.88 -22.82 -11.82
CA GLN A 112 5.19 -21.55 -11.99
C GLN A 112 4.60 -21.05 -10.67
N ARG A 113 3.99 -21.95 -9.89
CA ARG A 113 3.48 -21.63 -8.55
C ARG A 113 4.59 -21.21 -7.61
N ALA A 114 5.71 -21.95 -7.58
CA ALA A 114 6.88 -21.60 -6.77
C ALA A 114 7.44 -20.22 -7.14
N PHE A 115 7.59 -19.95 -8.45
CA PHE A 115 8.03 -18.66 -8.94
C PHE A 115 7.11 -17.51 -8.48
N LEU A 116 5.79 -17.65 -8.61
CA LEU A 116 4.85 -16.60 -8.18
C LEU A 116 4.87 -16.37 -6.66
N LEU A 117 5.09 -17.42 -5.86
CA LEU A 117 5.28 -17.29 -4.42
C LEU A 117 6.57 -16.55 -4.07
N GLU A 118 7.66 -16.76 -4.80
CA GLU A 118 8.89 -15.99 -4.64
C GLU A 118 8.68 -14.53 -5.03
N ALA A 119 7.99 -14.29 -6.15
CA ALA A 119 7.71 -12.95 -6.66
C ALA A 119 6.89 -12.09 -5.68
N ALA A 120 6.08 -12.71 -4.83
CA ALA A 120 5.35 -12.03 -3.76
C ALA A 120 6.27 -11.26 -2.78
N ASN A 121 7.55 -11.61 -2.69
CA ASN A 121 8.53 -10.93 -1.84
C ASN A 121 9.16 -9.69 -2.49
N LEU A 122 8.94 -9.46 -3.78
CA LEU A 122 9.45 -8.30 -4.52
C LEU A 122 8.52 -7.08 -4.41
N CYS A 123 7.51 -7.14 -3.53
CA CYS A 123 6.52 -6.08 -3.43
C CYS A 123 7.12 -4.87 -2.67
N PRO A 124 7.09 -3.65 -3.23
CA PRO A 124 7.77 -2.49 -2.63
C PRO A 124 7.30 -2.14 -1.21
N VAL A 125 6.01 -2.27 -0.93
CA VAL A 125 5.48 -2.05 0.42
C VAL A 125 6.08 -3.06 1.41
N GLY A 126 6.31 -4.30 0.97
CA GLY A 126 6.99 -5.31 1.80
C GLY A 126 8.43 -4.94 2.12
N GLU A 127 9.16 -4.34 1.17
CA GLU A 127 10.51 -3.82 1.42
C GLU A 127 10.49 -2.67 2.42
N ILE A 128 9.59 -1.70 2.22
CA ILE A 128 9.41 -0.56 3.13
C ILE A 128 9.03 -1.05 4.53
N LEU A 129 8.15 -2.02 4.68
CA LEU A 129 7.78 -2.53 6.02
C LEU A 129 8.87 -3.41 6.65
N GLY A 130 9.74 -3.99 5.82
CA GLY A 130 10.93 -4.72 6.29
C GLY A 130 12.04 -3.80 6.80
N ILE A 131 12.02 -2.52 6.42
CA ILE A 131 13.01 -1.49 6.78
C ILE A 131 12.32 -0.48 7.71
N SER A 132 12.91 -0.09 8.84
CA SER A 132 12.30 0.96 9.67
C SER A 132 12.34 2.31 8.92
N ALA A 133 11.19 2.92 8.63
CA ALA A 133 11.09 4.19 7.89
C ALA A 133 11.24 5.42 8.81
N ASP A 134 11.83 6.50 8.28
CA ASP A 134 11.89 7.81 8.96
C ASP A 134 10.56 8.57 8.81
N ILE A 135 9.98 9.02 9.92
CA ILE A 135 8.71 9.76 9.95
C ILE A 135 8.97 11.20 10.42
N HIS A 136 8.65 12.17 9.56
CA HIS A 136 8.71 13.60 9.89
C HIS A 136 7.31 14.18 10.02
N THR A 137 7.00 14.78 11.17
CA THR A 137 5.72 15.47 11.42
C THR A 137 5.95 16.98 11.43
N ARG A 138 5.10 17.74 10.70
CA ARG A 138 5.10 19.20 10.71
C ARG A 138 3.67 19.72 10.85
N ALA A 139 3.47 20.77 11.66
CA ALA A 139 2.22 21.50 11.70
C ALA A 139 2.14 22.49 10.51
N ASP A 140 1.00 22.51 9.83
CA ASP A 140 0.68 23.55 8.84
C ASP A 140 -0.40 24.49 9.42
N VAL A 141 -0.24 25.81 9.22
CA VAL A 141 -1.13 26.84 9.77
C VAL A 141 -2.03 27.44 8.68
N THR A 142 -2.06 26.83 7.49
CA THR A 142 -2.93 27.29 6.40
C THR A 142 -4.27 26.53 6.35
N THR A 143 -5.38 27.28 6.35
CA THR A 143 -6.74 26.77 6.21
C THR A 143 -6.89 25.99 4.90
N SER A 144 -7.20 24.68 5.00
CA SER A 144 -7.57 23.72 3.94
C SER A 144 -7.43 24.20 2.49
N GLY A 145 -6.19 24.35 2.02
CA GLY A 145 -5.87 24.39 0.60
C GLY A 145 -5.27 23.05 0.20
N HIS A 146 -6.07 22.14 -0.35
CA HIS A 146 -5.53 20.95 -0.99
C HIS A 146 -4.60 21.41 -2.12
N ASN A 147 -3.29 21.14 -2.02
CA ASN A 147 -2.42 21.27 -3.18
C ASN A 147 -2.95 20.30 -4.23
N ALA A 148 -3.26 20.79 -5.43
CA ALA A 148 -3.66 19.93 -6.53
C ALA A 148 -2.50 19.01 -6.89
N SER A 149 -2.51 17.79 -6.34
CA SER A 149 -1.54 16.75 -6.67
C SER A 149 -1.68 16.41 -8.14
N THR A 150 -0.64 16.68 -8.94
CA THR A 150 -0.57 16.08 -10.28
C THR A 150 -0.36 14.59 -10.07
N GLN A 151 -1.36 13.81 -10.45
CA GLN A 151 -1.52 12.39 -10.16
C GLN A 151 -0.25 11.59 -10.51
N ALA A 152 0.47 11.10 -9.50
CA ALA A 152 1.49 10.08 -9.70
C ALA A 152 0.79 8.74 -9.97
N SER A 153 1.06 8.12 -11.12
CA SER A 153 0.50 6.81 -11.43
C SER A 153 1.25 5.73 -10.65
N TYR A 154 0.59 4.62 -10.39
CA TYR A 154 1.21 3.44 -9.77
C TYR A 154 2.44 2.96 -10.57
N GLU A 155 2.41 3.10 -11.89
CA GLU A 155 3.49 2.71 -12.80
C GLU A 155 4.71 3.64 -12.68
N ASP A 156 4.50 4.94 -12.43
CA ASP A 156 5.59 5.89 -12.18
C ASP A 156 6.37 5.53 -10.91
N VAL A 157 5.65 5.19 -9.84
CA VAL A 157 6.26 4.80 -8.56
C VAL A 157 7.02 3.47 -8.70
N LEU A 158 6.46 2.50 -9.45
CA LEU A 158 7.16 1.26 -9.75
C LEU A 158 8.41 1.45 -10.61
N GLY A 159 8.45 2.46 -11.48
CA GLY A 159 9.63 2.78 -12.29
C GLY A 159 10.77 3.43 -11.51
N GLU A 160 10.46 4.14 -10.42
CA GLU A 160 11.45 4.76 -9.53
C GLU A 160 12.04 3.78 -8.51
N LEU A 161 11.29 2.72 -8.18
CA LEU A 161 11.76 1.64 -7.34
C LEU A 161 12.64 0.70 -8.16
N GLN A 162 13.92 0.61 -7.84
CA GLN A 162 14.83 -0.36 -8.46
C GLN A 162 14.45 -1.78 -8.01
N ILE A 163 13.39 -2.34 -8.60
CA ILE A 163 13.02 -3.75 -8.44
C ILE A 163 14.10 -4.56 -9.17
N PRO A 164 14.94 -5.33 -8.46
CA PRO A 164 15.93 -6.15 -9.13
C PRO A 164 15.19 -7.21 -9.97
N TYR A 165 15.56 -7.29 -11.26
CA TYR A 165 15.02 -8.20 -12.29
C TYR A 165 13.78 -7.71 -13.08
N VAL A 166 13.88 -6.52 -13.67
CA VAL A 166 13.07 -6.11 -14.84
C VAL A 166 14.00 -5.49 -15.88
N ASP A 167 14.59 -6.30 -16.75
CA ASP A 167 15.19 -5.78 -17.99
C ASP A 167 14.05 -5.30 -18.91
N ALA A 168 14.22 -4.11 -19.48
CA ALA A 168 13.34 -3.58 -20.52
C ALA A 168 13.79 -4.16 -21.87
N ASP A 169 12.97 -5.06 -22.44
CA ASP A 169 13.00 -5.39 -23.87
C ASP A 169 12.06 -4.44 -24.62
#